data_AF-A0A645IYN1-F1
#
_entry.id   AF-A0A645IYN1-F1
#
_cell.length_a   1.000
_cell.length_b   1.000
_cell.length_c   1.000
_cell.angle_alpha   90.00
_cell.angle_beta   90.00
_cell.angle_gamma   90.00
#
_symmetry.space_group_name_H-M   'P 1'
#
loop_
_entity.id
_entity.type
_entity.pdbx_description
1 polymer ?
#
loop_
_entity_poly.entity_id
_entity_poly.type
_entity_poly.pdbx_seq_one_letter_code
_entity_poly.pdbx_strand_id
1 'polypeptide(L)' 'MGHGVLMERKGVSGNTQNQRFKFDMRINNPALTAQVMVGCARAALKQKPGAYTLIEIPVVDLLPGDREKWIKKLV' A
#
# COMPACT_ATOMS: atom_id res chain seq x y z
N MET A 1 18.28 -5.36 10.47
CA MET A 1 18.90 -4.32 9.63
C MET A 1 17.88 -3.19 9.48
N GLY A 2 18.17 -2.02 10.03
CA GLY A 2 17.28 -0.85 9.93
C GLY A 2 17.33 -0.26 8.52
N HIS A 3 16.19 0.14 7.98
CA HIS A 3 16.08 0.82 6.69
C HIS A 3 14.88 1.78 6.72
N GLY A 4 14.77 2.64 5.73
CA GLY A 4 13.68 3.59 5.66
C GLY A 4 13.49 4.18 4.28
N VAL A 5 12.42 4.94 4.14
CA VAL A 5 12.13 5.68 2.91
C VAL A 5 11.59 7.05 3.29
N LEU A 6 11.94 8.06 2.48
CA LEU A 6 11.28 9.35 2.46
C LEU A 6 10.87 9.62 1.01
N MET A 7 9.56 9.75 0.78
CA MET A 7 9.00 10.16 -0.50
C MET A 7 8.21 11.45 -0.29
N GLU A 8 8.57 12.49 -1.04
CA GLU A 8 7.93 13.79 -0.95
C GLU A 8 7.46 14.26 -2.32
N ARG A 9 6.27 14.87 -2.36
CA ARG A 9 5.72 15.48 -3.57
C ARG A 9 5.11 16.84 -3.23
N LYS A 10 5.61 17.89 -3.86
CA LYS A 10 4.96 19.21 -3.91
C LYS A 10 4.31 19.39 -5.28
N GLY A 11 3.07 19.84 -5.32
CA GLY A 11 2.32 19.96 -6.57
C GLY A 11 1.07 20.82 -6.46
N VAL A 12 0.10 20.51 -7.33
CA VAL A 12 -1.11 21.32 -7.56
C VAL A 12 -2.34 20.40 -7.57
N SER A 13 -3.42 20.82 -6.89
CA SER A 13 -4.75 20.21 -6.98
C SER A 13 -5.64 21.12 -7.81
N GLY A 14 -5.90 20.74 -9.08
CA GLY A 14 -6.56 21.63 -10.04
C GLY A 14 -5.70 22.88 -10.28
N ASN A 15 -6.19 24.04 -9.86
CA ASN A 15 -5.45 25.31 -9.94
C ASN A 15 -4.82 25.74 -8.60
N THR A 16 -5.02 24.97 -7.53
CA THR A 16 -4.54 25.33 -6.18
C THR A 16 -3.12 24.84 -5.98
N GLN A 17 -2.18 25.79 -5.91
CA GLN A 17 -0.74 25.56 -5.76
C GLN A 17 -0.36 25.10 -4.33
N ASN A 18 0.87 24.62 -4.18
CA ASN A 18 1.50 24.32 -2.89
C ASN A 18 0.84 23.15 -2.11
N GLN A 19 0.29 22.17 -2.82
CA GLN A 19 -0.11 20.89 -2.23
C GLN A 19 1.13 20.07 -1.88
N ARG A 20 1.19 19.49 -0.68
CA ARG A 20 2.38 18.77 -0.20
C ARG A 20 1.97 17.40 0.35
N PHE A 21 2.59 16.35 -0.15
CA PHE A 21 2.48 14.98 0.35
C PHE A 21 3.85 14.50 0.83
N LYS A 22 3.85 13.77 1.94
CA LYS A 22 5.02 13.10 2.50
C LYS A 22 4.64 11.68 2.92
N PHE A 23 5.47 10.72 2.55
CA PHE A 23 5.43 9.33 3.00
C PHE A 23 6.80 8.97 3.59
N ASP A 24 6.81 8.52 4.85
CA ASP A 24 8.02 8.30 5.64
C ASP A 24 7.90 6.94 6.36
N MET A 25 8.93 6.10 6.24
CA MET A 25 9.01 4.83 6.95
C MET A 25 10.37 4.68 7.63
N ARG A 26 10.34 4.14 8.86
CA ARG A 26 11.53 3.68 9.59
C ARG A 26 11.25 2.26 10.06
N ILE A 27 11.90 1.29 9.45
CA ILE A 27 11.47 -0.11 9.49
C ILE A 27 12.65 -1.08 9.61
N ASN A 28 12.33 -2.32 9.97
CA ASN A 28 13.21 -3.45 9.77
C ASN A 28 12.95 -4.00 8.36
N ASN A 29 13.95 -3.94 7.47
CA ASN A 29 13.78 -4.21 6.04
C ASN A 29 13.20 -5.61 5.75
N PRO A 30 13.87 -6.72 6.11
CA PRO A 30 13.35 -8.06 5.82
C PRO A 30 11.99 -8.32 6.46
N ALA A 31 11.72 -7.76 7.65
CA ALA A 31 10.43 -7.94 8.32
C ALA A 31 9.29 -7.29 7.54
N LEU A 32 9.47 -6.04 7.09
CA LEU A 32 8.46 -5.36 6.28
C LEU A 32 8.27 -6.06 4.92
N THR A 33 9.37 -6.43 4.26
CA THR A 33 9.32 -7.16 2.98
C THR A 33 8.49 -8.43 3.12
N ALA A 34 8.77 -9.25 4.14
CA ALA A 34 8.03 -10.48 4.40
C ALA A 34 6.53 -10.22 4.65
N GLN A 35 6.20 -9.21 5.44
CA GLN A 35 4.80 -8.87 5.74
C GLN A 35 4.03 -8.44 4.48
N VAL A 36 4.66 -7.65 3.59
CA VAL A 36 4.05 -7.27 2.30
C VAL A 36 3.87 -8.49 1.41
N MET A 37 4.85 -9.41 1.35
CA MET A 37 4.72 -10.67 0.59
C MET A 37 3.55 -11.53 1.07
N VAL A 38 3.30 -11.62 2.38
CA VAL A 38 2.12 -12.31 2.93
C VAL A 38 0.81 -11.63 2.48
N GLY A 39 0.80 -10.30 2.42
CA GLY A 39 -0.30 -9.53 1.83
C GLY A 39 -0.52 -9.87 0.36
N CYS A 40 0.55 -9.87 -0.45
CA CYS A 40 0.50 -10.21 -1.86
C CYS A 40 0.01 -11.64 -2.10
N ALA A 41 0.47 -12.61 -1.31
CA ALA A 41 0.02 -13.99 -1.39
C ALA A 41 -1.50 -14.11 -1.17
N ARG A 42 -2.05 -13.35 -0.22
CA ARG A 42 -3.51 -13.28 0.00
C ARG A 42 -4.24 -12.63 -1.17
N ALA A 43 -3.73 -11.51 -1.67
CA ALA A 43 -4.36 -10.81 -2.78
C ALA A 43 -4.33 -11.62 -4.08
N ALA A 44 -3.27 -12.40 -4.31
CA ALA A 44 -3.12 -13.26 -5.49
C ALA A 44 -4.26 -14.29 -5.62
N LEU A 45 -4.77 -14.82 -4.51
CA LEU A 45 -5.92 -15.75 -4.50
C LEU A 45 -7.24 -15.09 -4.93
N LYS A 46 -7.30 -13.76 -4.97
CA LYS A 46 -8.48 -12.99 -5.39
C LYS A 46 -8.39 -12.52 -6.83
N GLN A 47 -7.22 -12.61 -7.47
CA GLN A 47 -7.02 -12.12 -8.84
C GLN A 47 -7.34 -13.21 -9.87
N LYS A 48 -7.62 -12.76 -11.10
CA LYS A 48 -7.66 -13.64 -12.27
C LYS A 48 -6.24 -14.05 -12.68
N PRO A 49 -6.06 -15.08 -13.53
CA PRO A 49 -4.73 -15.44 -14.03
C PRO A 49 -4.02 -14.26 -14.70
N GLY A 50 -2.77 -14.01 -14.29
CA GLY A 50 -1.97 -12.89 -14.75
C GLY A 50 -0.77 -12.63 -13.83
N ALA A 51 0.04 -11.65 -14.20
CA ALA A 51 1.10 -11.11 -13.37
C ALA A 51 0.79 -9.65 -13.06
N TYR A 52 0.88 -9.27 -11.78
CA TYR A 52 0.44 -7.97 -11.30
C TYR A 52 1.51 -7.33 -10.41
N THR A 53 1.72 -6.04 -10.60
CA THR A 53 2.42 -5.17 -9.66
C THR A 53 1.44 -4.60 -8.62
N LEU A 54 1.95 -4.03 -7.52
CA LEU A 54 1.10 -3.49 -6.45
C LEU A 54 0.18 -2.33 -6.90
N ILE A 55 0.52 -1.62 -7.98
CA ILE A 55 -0.31 -0.53 -8.50
C ILE A 55 -1.63 -1.06 -9.09
N GLU A 56 -1.64 -2.33 -9.50
CA GLU A 56 -2.79 -2.99 -10.13
C GLU A 56 -3.69 -3.71 -9.12
N ILE A 57 -3.26 -3.80 -7.84
CA ILE A 57 -3.97 -4.53 -6.79
C ILE A 57 -4.72 -3.55 -5.88
N PRO A 58 -6.04 -3.72 -5.66
CA PRO A 58 -6.76 -2.99 -4.64
C PRO A 58 -6.14 -3.22 -3.25
N VAL A 59 -5.75 -2.17 -2.54
CA VAL A 59 -5.03 -2.30 -1.25
C VAL A 59 -5.78 -3.10 -0.19
N VAL A 60 -7.11 -3.10 -0.22
CA VAL A 60 -7.95 -3.91 0.70
C VAL A 60 -7.78 -5.41 0.49
N ASP A 61 -7.36 -5.84 -0.71
CA ASP A 61 -7.17 -7.26 -1.01
C ASP A 61 -5.96 -7.85 -0.25
N LEU A 62 -5.01 -7.01 0.16
CA LEU A 62 -3.89 -7.38 1.02
C LEU A 62 -4.34 -7.71 2.45
N LEU A 63 -5.53 -7.29 2.88
CA LEU A 63 -6.02 -7.49 4.25
C LEU A 63 -6.81 -8.81 4.41
N PRO A 64 -6.75 -9.46 5.59
CA PRO A 64 -7.48 -10.70 5.85
C PRO A 64 -8.99 -10.46 6.08
N GLY A 65 -9.81 -11.41 5.62
CA GLY A 65 -11.27 -11.36 5.79
C GLY A 65 -11.98 -10.48 4.77
N ASP A 66 -13.22 -10.12 5.10
CA ASP A 66 -14.15 -9.48 4.16
C ASP A 66 -13.91 -7.97 4.00
N ARG A 67 -14.21 -7.48 2.80
CA ARG A 67 -14.02 -6.08 2.41
C ARG A 67 -14.86 -5.14 3.29
N GLU A 68 -16.10 -5.50 3.55
CA GLU A 68 -17.08 -4.70 4.32
C GLU A 68 -16.59 -4.44 5.74
N LYS A 69 -15.87 -5.39 6.35
CA LYS A 69 -15.28 -5.24 7.67
C LYS A 69 -14.21 -4.16 7.70
N TRP A 70 -13.41 -4.06 6.63
CA TRP A 70 -12.35 -3.05 6.53
C TRP A 70 -12.87 -1.69 6.14
N ILE A 71 -13.87 -1.62 5.25
CA ILE A 71 -14.55 -0.36 4.92
C ILE A 71 -15.08 0.28 6.21
N LYS A 72 -15.86 -0.46 7.00
CA LYS A 72 -16.42 0.05 8.27
C LYS A 72 -15.38 0.50 9.31
N LYS A 73 -14.14 0.03 9.20
CA LYS A 73 -13.07 0.31 10.18
C LYS A 73 -12.11 1.41 9.75
N LEU A 74 -11.90 1.58 8.45
CA LEU A 74 -10.80 2.39 7.90
C LEU A 74 -11.29 3.56 7.02
N VAL A 75 -12.58 3.60 6.69
CA VAL A 75 -13.23 4.67 5.90
C VAL A 75 -14.40 5.22 6.71
#